data_AF-A0A964USL2-F1
#
_entry.id   AF-A0A964USL2-F1
#
_cell.length_a   1.000
_cell.length_b   1.000
_cell.length_c   1.000
_cell.angle_alpha   90.00
_cell.angle_beta   90.00
_cell.angle_gamma   90.00
#
_symmetry.space_group_name_H-M   'P 1'
#
loop_
_entity.id
_entity.type
_entity.pdbx_description
1 polymer ?
#
loop_
_entity_poly.entity_id
_entity_poly.type
_entity_poly.pdbx_seq_one_letter_code
_entity_poly.pdbx_strand_id
1 'polypeptide(L)'
;MPKASSAKGQPGDRKGQAGAPTGADRQGEPLKRQTDIARAAALIADPSRARILKCLADGRALPASALAGEAGVGAATASAHLAKLVEGELVTVKEQGRHRYYRLAGPDVSAALESLALIAPPLAITSLKQSNRTNALHRSRTCYDHLAGQLGVALMRTLLERHVLTGHDGIHRPKEAVRDRPSAYGRDIHYELTDEGRVQLAELGVDTDQLPPRRPAVRYCVDWSEHQHHLAGGLGAVLTARLFDLGWVRWGASPRVVHLTDEGAVGLERSLGLVLSD
;
A
#
# COMPACT_ATOMS: atom_id res chain seq x y z
N MET A 1 -4.43 25.69 -73.95
CA MET A 1 -5.28 24.52 -74.26
C MET A 1 -6.36 24.38 -73.18
N PRO A 2 -7.57 23.93 -73.53
CA PRO A 2 -8.82 24.66 -73.23
C PRO A 2 -9.62 24.15 -72.02
N LYS A 3 -10.58 25.00 -71.63
CA LYS A 3 -11.66 24.80 -70.64
C LYS A 3 -12.70 23.76 -71.11
N ALA A 4 -13.26 22.98 -70.18
CA ALA A 4 -14.56 22.30 -70.28
C ALA A 4 -15.16 22.30 -68.85
N SER A 5 -16.22 23.02 -68.50
CA SER A 5 -17.62 23.02 -68.97
C SER A 5 -18.38 21.74 -68.65
N SER A 6 -19.09 21.79 -67.51
CA SER A 6 -20.44 21.31 -67.21
C SER A 6 -21.08 20.22 -68.06
N ALA A 7 -21.56 19.16 -67.39
CA ALA A 7 -22.86 18.54 -67.70
C ALA A 7 -23.45 17.83 -66.47
N LYS A 8 -24.68 18.24 -66.13
CA LYS A 8 -25.63 17.60 -65.19
C LYS A 8 -26.08 16.24 -65.73
N GLY A 9 -26.38 15.31 -64.82
CA GLY A 9 -27.12 14.08 -65.14
C GLY A 9 -27.41 13.20 -63.92
N GLN A 10 -28.55 13.43 -63.27
CA GLN A 10 -29.35 12.42 -62.56
C GLN A 10 -30.71 12.36 -63.30
N PRO A 11 -31.62 11.38 -63.09
CA PRO A 11 -31.56 10.14 -62.30
C PRO A 11 -32.06 8.91 -63.10
N GLY A 12 -32.06 7.71 -62.49
CA GLY A 12 -32.72 6.54 -63.07
C GLY A 12 -32.73 5.33 -62.14
N ASP A 13 -33.81 5.19 -61.37
CA ASP A 13 -34.19 4.00 -60.61
C ASP A 13 -34.25 2.74 -61.48
N ARG A 14 -33.62 1.62 -61.06
CA ARG A 14 -34.17 0.26 -61.22
C ARG A 14 -33.71 -0.69 -60.11
N LYS A 15 -34.71 -1.37 -59.56
CA LYS A 15 -34.69 -2.50 -58.61
C LYS A 15 -33.73 -3.63 -59.00
N GLY A 16 -33.08 -4.21 -58.00
CA GLY A 16 -32.47 -5.54 -58.05
C GLY A 16 -32.45 -6.16 -56.65
N GLN A 17 -33.23 -7.23 -56.45
CA GLN A 17 -33.31 -8.01 -55.23
C GLN A 17 -32.11 -8.96 -55.07
N ALA A 18 -31.82 -9.25 -53.79
CA ALA A 18 -31.27 -10.48 -53.22
C ALA A 18 -29.79 -10.82 -53.46
N GLY A 19 -29.08 -10.94 -52.33
CA GLY A 19 -27.76 -11.55 -52.24
C GLY A 19 -27.16 -11.27 -50.86
N ALA A 20 -27.46 -12.13 -49.88
CA ALA A 20 -26.71 -12.15 -48.63
C ALA A 20 -25.30 -12.75 -48.88
N PRO A 21 -24.23 -12.15 -48.33
CA PRO A 21 -23.05 -12.90 -47.89
C PRO A 21 -23.04 -12.88 -46.36
N THR A 22 -23.35 -14.01 -45.72
CA THR A 22 -22.37 -14.99 -45.20
C THR A 22 -21.33 -14.37 -44.29
N GLY A 23 -21.37 -14.81 -43.03
CA GLY A 23 -20.62 -14.27 -41.91
C GLY A 23 -19.12 -14.21 -42.17
N ALA A 24 -18.57 -13.02 -41.94
CA ALA A 24 -17.20 -12.86 -41.49
C ALA A 24 -17.27 -12.66 -39.97
N ASP A 25 -16.96 -13.74 -39.28
CA ASP A 25 -16.34 -13.85 -37.97
C ASP A 25 -15.89 -12.50 -37.37
N ARG A 26 -16.80 -11.82 -36.66
CA ARG A 26 -16.41 -10.78 -35.70
C ARG A 26 -16.05 -11.50 -34.41
N GLN A 27 -14.88 -12.11 -34.40
CA GLN A 27 -14.23 -12.54 -33.16
C GLN A 27 -14.30 -11.37 -32.19
N GLY A 28 -14.98 -11.59 -31.07
CA GLY A 28 -15.32 -10.55 -30.11
C GLY A 28 -14.07 -9.83 -29.67
N GLU A 29 -13.94 -8.57 -30.09
CA GLU A 29 -13.05 -7.60 -29.47
C GLU A 29 -13.35 -7.65 -27.96
N PRO A 30 -12.36 -7.89 -27.08
CA PRO A 30 -12.62 -7.94 -25.65
C PRO A 30 -13.27 -6.62 -25.26
N LEU A 31 -14.51 -6.69 -24.77
CA LEU A 31 -15.30 -5.54 -24.34
C LEU A 31 -14.37 -4.55 -23.63
N LYS A 32 -14.19 -3.36 -24.21
CA LYS A 32 -13.60 -2.19 -23.54
C LYS A 32 -14.52 -1.83 -22.37
N ARG A 33 -14.46 -2.57 -21.27
CA ARG A 33 -15.25 -2.30 -20.07
C ARG A 33 -14.59 -1.11 -19.38
N GLN A 34 -15.31 0.00 -19.36
CA GLN A 34 -14.93 1.15 -18.55
C GLN A 34 -14.89 0.74 -17.08
N THR A 35 -13.80 1.03 -16.39
CA THR A 35 -13.66 0.75 -14.95
C THR A 35 -14.64 1.60 -14.16
N ASP A 36 -15.50 0.95 -13.35
CA ASP A 36 -16.44 1.64 -12.47
C ASP A 36 -15.76 2.12 -11.18
N ILE A 37 -15.04 3.23 -11.29
CA ILE A 37 -14.34 3.86 -10.17
C ILE A 37 -15.32 4.37 -9.10
N ALA A 38 -16.55 4.76 -9.50
CA ALA A 38 -17.55 5.30 -8.59
C ALA A 38 -18.00 4.24 -7.57
N ARG A 39 -18.19 2.99 -8.01
CA ARG A 39 -18.53 1.88 -7.12
C ARG A 39 -17.45 1.63 -6.06
N ALA A 40 -16.18 1.61 -6.46
CA ALA A 40 -15.07 1.46 -5.52
C ALA A 40 -14.98 2.64 -4.54
N ALA A 41 -15.11 3.87 -5.04
CA ALA A 41 -15.09 5.08 -4.21
C ALA A 41 -16.23 5.08 -3.19
N ALA A 42 -17.45 4.69 -3.57
CA ALA A 42 -18.59 4.60 -2.66
C ALA A 42 -18.38 3.61 -1.51
N LEU A 43 -17.64 2.52 -1.77
CA LEU A 43 -17.26 1.57 -0.72
C LEU A 43 -16.20 2.12 0.24
N ILE A 44 -15.37 3.07 -0.19
CA ILE A 44 -14.36 3.69 0.69
C ILE A 44 -14.92 4.92 1.43
N ALA A 45 -15.88 5.64 0.82
CA ALA A 45 -16.47 6.88 1.31
C ALA A 45 -17.40 6.70 2.53
N ASP A 46 -16.88 6.10 3.58
CA ASP A 46 -17.51 5.94 4.89
C ASP A 46 -16.41 5.88 5.96
N PRO A 47 -16.52 6.67 7.05
CA PRO A 47 -15.46 6.74 8.06
C PRO A 47 -15.10 5.40 8.69
N SER A 48 -16.08 4.52 8.94
CA SER A 48 -15.85 3.21 9.55
C SER A 48 -15.16 2.27 8.57
N ARG A 49 -15.62 2.23 7.31
CA ARG A 49 -14.97 1.42 6.27
C ARG A 49 -13.54 1.89 5.99
N ALA A 50 -13.30 3.19 5.92
CA ALA A 50 -11.96 3.74 5.75
C ALA A 50 -11.02 3.35 6.90
N ARG A 51 -11.50 3.38 8.16
CA ARG A 51 -10.74 2.91 9.34
C ARG A 51 -10.45 1.41 9.27
N ILE A 52 -11.43 0.59 8.91
CA ILE A 52 -11.26 -0.87 8.72
C ILE A 52 -10.21 -1.15 7.65
N LEU A 53 -10.32 -0.51 6.48
CA LEU A 53 -9.37 -0.69 5.38
C LEU A 53 -7.96 -0.25 5.76
N LYS A 54 -7.82 0.89 6.45
CA LYS A 54 -6.53 1.38 6.97
C LYS A 54 -5.94 0.46 8.04
N CYS A 55 -6.77 -0.25 8.80
CA CYS A 55 -6.37 -1.25 9.79
C CYS A 55 -5.75 -2.49 9.12
N LEU A 56 -6.37 -2.96 8.04
CA LEU A 56 -5.96 -4.13 7.26
C LEU A 56 -4.80 -3.84 6.30
N ALA A 57 -4.40 -2.58 6.18
CA ALA A 57 -3.33 -2.10 5.31
C ALA A 57 -1.99 -2.78 5.57
N ASP A 58 -1.76 -3.29 6.79
CA ASP A 58 -0.56 -4.05 7.15
C ASP A 58 -0.54 -5.51 6.65
N GLY A 59 -1.55 -5.87 5.87
CA GLY A 59 -1.68 -7.17 5.25
C GLY A 59 -2.17 -8.25 6.21
N ARG A 60 -2.34 -8.01 7.52
CA ARG A 60 -2.81 -9.05 8.43
C ARG A 60 -4.27 -9.41 8.19
N ALA A 61 -4.60 -10.65 8.54
CA ALA A 61 -5.97 -11.08 8.64
C ALA A 61 -6.47 -10.82 10.08
N LEU A 62 -7.49 -9.98 10.26
CA LEU A 62 -8.00 -9.58 11.57
C LEU A 62 -9.45 -10.04 11.79
N PRO A 63 -9.82 -10.41 13.03
CA PRO A 63 -11.19 -10.77 13.33
C PRO A 63 -12.13 -9.55 13.33
N ALA A 64 -13.41 -9.77 13.05
CA ALA A 64 -14.42 -8.70 13.01
C ALA A 64 -14.47 -7.86 14.30
N SER A 65 -14.22 -8.45 15.48
CA SER A 65 -14.20 -7.74 16.76
C SER A 65 -13.09 -6.69 16.85
N ALA A 66 -11.89 -7.01 16.36
CA ALA A 66 -10.78 -6.06 16.31
C ALA A 66 -11.09 -4.91 15.35
N LEU A 67 -11.69 -5.22 14.19
CA LEU A 67 -12.08 -4.23 13.18
C LEU A 67 -13.23 -3.33 13.67
N ALA A 68 -14.17 -3.87 14.44
CA ALA A 68 -15.23 -3.09 15.09
C ALA A 68 -14.65 -2.09 16.10
N GLY A 69 -13.73 -2.56 16.95
CA GLY A 69 -13.02 -1.70 17.90
C GLY A 69 -12.25 -0.57 17.23
N GLU A 70 -11.59 -0.85 16.09
CA GLU A 70 -10.86 0.16 15.32
C GLU A 70 -11.75 1.17 14.63
N ALA A 71 -12.88 0.72 14.07
CA ALA A 71 -13.87 1.61 13.47
C ALA A 71 -14.58 2.48 14.51
N GLY A 72 -14.63 2.03 15.77
CA GLY A 72 -15.40 2.66 16.84
C GLY A 72 -16.90 2.39 16.71
N VAL A 73 -17.28 1.21 16.19
CA VAL A 73 -18.68 0.83 15.96
C VAL A 73 -19.02 -0.51 16.60
N GLY A 74 -20.32 -0.77 16.80
CA GLY A 74 -20.79 -2.06 17.34
C GLY A 74 -20.62 -3.23 16.35
N ALA A 75 -20.65 -4.46 16.87
CA ALA A 75 -20.41 -5.68 16.10
C ALA A 75 -21.37 -5.86 14.90
N ALA A 76 -22.65 -5.51 15.06
CA ALA A 76 -23.63 -5.57 13.97
C ALA A 76 -23.28 -4.61 12.83
N THR A 77 -22.94 -3.36 13.16
CA THR A 77 -22.53 -2.33 12.19
C THR A 77 -21.23 -2.72 11.49
N ALA A 78 -20.24 -3.21 12.23
CA ALA A 78 -19.00 -3.72 11.64
C ALA A 78 -19.26 -4.87 10.67
N SER A 79 -20.12 -5.82 11.03
CA SER A 79 -20.48 -6.95 10.16
C SER A 79 -21.12 -6.48 8.85
N ALA A 80 -22.03 -5.50 8.92
CA ALA A 80 -22.64 -4.91 7.72
C ALA A 80 -21.61 -4.19 6.83
N HIS A 81 -20.65 -3.47 7.41
CA HIS A 81 -19.56 -2.86 6.66
C HIS A 81 -18.64 -3.89 6.01
N LEU A 82 -18.26 -4.95 6.74
CA LEU A 82 -17.41 -6.02 6.22
C LEU A 82 -18.11 -6.78 5.09
N ALA A 83 -19.41 -7.05 5.20
CA ALA A 83 -20.18 -7.66 4.12
C ALA A 83 -20.10 -6.84 2.82
N LYS A 84 -20.32 -5.52 2.89
CA LYS A 84 -20.20 -4.61 1.74
C LYS A 84 -18.79 -4.60 1.15
N LEU A 85 -17.75 -4.61 2.00
CA LEU A 85 -16.36 -4.61 1.55
C LEU A 85 -15.95 -5.94 0.90
N VAL A 86 -16.51 -7.06 1.36
CA VAL A 86 -16.31 -8.38 0.76
C VAL A 86 -17.05 -8.50 -0.57
N GLU A 87 -18.33 -8.12 -0.62
CA GLU A 87 -19.13 -8.09 -1.85
C GLU A 87 -18.50 -7.20 -2.93
N GLY A 88 -17.89 -6.09 -2.50
CA GLY A 88 -17.17 -5.17 -3.37
C GLY A 88 -15.72 -5.55 -3.68
N GLU A 89 -15.24 -6.71 -3.23
CA GLU A 89 -13.88 -7.23 -3.47
C GLU A 89 -12.73 -6.33 -2.95
N LEU A 90 -12.99 -5.45 -1.99
CA LEU A 90 -11.92 -4.68 -1.31
C LEU A 90 -11.27 -5.50 -0.18
N VAL A 91 -12.01 -6.45 0.37
CA VAL A 91 -11.61 -7.30 1.49
C VAL A 91 -11.94 -8.75 1.17
N THR A 92 -11.05 -9.66 1.55
CA THR A 92 -11.29 -11.10 1.54
C THR A 92 -11.56 -11.60 2.96
N VAL A 93 -12.30 -12.69 3.08
CA VAL A 93 -12.59 -13.34 4.35
C VAL A 93 -12.21 -14.81 4.31
N LYS A 94 -11.57 -15.30 5.38
CA LYS A 94 -11.29 -16.71 5.60
C LYS A 94 -11.94 -17.17 6.90
N GLU A 95 -12.61 -18.31 6.85
CA GLU A 95 -13.15 -18.95 8.05
C GLU A 95 -12.05 -19.80 8.70
N GLN A 96 -11.86 -19.60 9.99
CA GLN A 96 -10.93 -20.38 10.81
C GLN A 96 -11.63 -20.74 12.13
N GLY A 97 -12.13 -21.97 12.20
CA GLY A 97 -12.96 -22.42 13.31
C GLY A 97 -14.24 -21.58 13.42
N ARG A 98 -14.50 -21.02 14.60
CA ARG A 98 -15.69 -20.18 14.86
C ARG A 98 -15.53 -18.72 14.45
N HIS A 99 -14.34 -18.34 13.98
CA HIS A 99 -14.01 -16.94 13.72
C HIS A 99 -13.76 -16.71 12.22
N ARG A 100 -14.16 -15.52 11.79
CA ARG A 100 -13.89 -15.01 10.45
C ARG A 100 -12.76 -13.99 10.53
N TYR A 101 -11.77 -14.16 9.66
CA TYR A 101 -10.62 -13.27 9.56
C TYR A 101 -10.64 -12.56 8.21
N TYR A 102 -10.50 -11.25 8.25
CA TYR A 102 -10.61 -10.36 7.10
C TYR A 102 -9.25 -9.78 6.75
N ARG A 103 -8.94 -9.66 5.46
CA ARG A 103 -7.70 -9.08 4.93
C ARG A 103 -8.04 -8.22 3.72
N LEU A 104 -7.23 -7.20 3.38
CA LEU A 104 -7.36 -6.56 2.07
C LEU A 104 -7.29 -7.60 0.95
N ALA A 105 -8.07 -7.41 -0.11
CA ALA A 105 -8.12 -8.35 -1.22
C ALA A 105 -6.78 -8.43 -1.99
N GLY A 106 -6.03 -7.34 -2.04
CA GLY A 106 -4.73 -7.29 -2.69
C GLY A 106 -4.01 -5.96 -2.51
N PRO A 107 -2.78 -5.85 -3.06
CA PRO A 107 -1.95 -4.66 -2.94
C PRO A 107 -2.55 -3.43 -3.63
N ASP A 108 -3.41 -3.61 -4.64
CA ASP A 108 -4.04 -2.49 -5.36
C ASP A 108 -4.99 -1.68 -4.46
N VAL A 109 -5.68 -2.34 -3.51
CA VAL A 109 -6.53 -1.67 -2.52
C VAL A 109 -5.69 -0.79 -1.59
N SER A 110 -4.51 -1.28 -1.19
CA SER A 110 -3.54 -0.48 -0.42
C SER A 110 -3.10 0.75 -1.20
N ALA A 111 -2.70 0.58 -2.45
CA ALA A 111 -2.26 1.67 -3.33
C ALA A 111 -3.36 2.73 -3.57
N ALA A 112 -4.63 2.31 -3.62
CA ALA A 112 -5.76 3.23 -3.70
C ALA A 112 -5.95 4.03 -2.41
N LEU A 113 -5.88 3.39 -1.24
CA LEU A 113 -5.95 4.06 0.06
C LEU A 113 -4.81 5.05 0.27
N GLU A 114 -3.61 4.70 -0.21
CA GLU A 114 -2.45 5.60 -0.26
C GLU A 114 -2.75 6.84 -1.09
N SER A 115 -3.26 6.65 -2.30
CA SER A 115 -3.59 7.74 -3.22
C SER A 115 -4.63 8.70 -2.64
N LEU A 116 -5.60 8.18 -1.88
CA LEU A 116 -6.59 8.99 -1.16
C LEU A 116 -5.98 9.74 0.02
N ALA A 117 -5.07 9.11 0.78
CA ALA A 117 -4.38 9.76 1.89
C ALA A 117 -3.59 11.00 1.45
N LEU A 118 -3.13 11.04 0.19
CA LEU A 118 -2.40 12.17 -0.38
C LEU A 118 -3.20 13.46 -0.55
N ILE A 119 -4.54 13.36 -0.58
CA ILE A 119 -5.44 14.49 -0.81
C ILE A 119 -6.40 14.74 0.36
N ALA A 120 -6.38 13.84 1.37
CA ALA A 120 -7.23 13.93 2.53
C ALA A 120 -6.61 14.85 3.60
N PRO A 121 -7.42 15.68 4.29
CA PRO A 121 -6.93 16.47 5.43
C PRO A 121 -6.61 15.56 6.63
N PRO A 122 -5.67 15.97 7.51
CA PRO A 122 -5.39 15.24 8.73
C PRO A 122 -6.60 15.28 9.68
N LEU A 123 -6.79 14.19 10.44
CA LEU A 123 -7.81 14.14 11.48
C LEU A 123 -7.33 14.89 12.73
N ALA A 124 -8.18 15.75 13.29
CA ALA A 124 -7.88 16.45 14.55
C ALA A 124 -7.80 15.48 15.74
N ILE A 125 -6.88 15.76 16.67
CA ILE A 125 -6.75 15.02 17.94
C ILE A 125 -7.61 15.72 19.00
N THR A 126 -8.61 15.02 19.53
CA THR A 126 -9.59 15.61 20.44
C THR A 126 -9.61 14.97 21.83
N SER A 127 -8.72 14.02 22.12
CA SER A 127 -8.66 13.36 23.43
C SER A 127 -7.25 12.88 23.82
N LEU A 128 -7.01 12.71 25.12
CA LEU A 128 -5.77 12.15 25.66
C LEU A 128 -5.50 10.72 25.17
N LYS A 129 -6.55 9.88 25.08
CA LYS A 129 -6.45 8.52 24.53
C LYS A 129 -5.96 8.54 23.08
N GLN A 130 -6.49 9.47 22.28
CA GLN A 130 -6.05 9.66 20.90
C GLN A 130 -4.62 10.19 20.83
N SER A 131 -4.24 11.12 21.71
CA SER A 131 -2.87 11.62 21.83
C SER A 131 -1.86 10.52 22.16
N ASN A 132 -2.12 9.71 23.20
CA ASN A 132 -1.26 8.58 23.57
C ASN A 132 -1.13 7.56 22.44
N ARG A 133 -2.22 7.29 21.72
CA ARG A 133 -2.21 6.42 20.55
C ARG A 133 -1.37 7.02 19.41
N THR A 134 -1.48 8.32 19.17
CA THR A 134 -0.64 9.04 18.21
C THR A 134 0.83 8.91 18.61
N ASN A 135 1.19 9.17 19.86
CA ASN A 135 2.57 9.04 20.34
C ASN A 135 3.12 7.61 20.15
N ALA A 136 2.32 6.59 20.41
CA ALA A 136 2.71 5.20 20.16
C ALA A 136 2.98 4.93 18.67
N LEU A 137 2.13 5.47 17.78
CA LEU A 137 2.33 5.38 16.33
C LEU A 137 3.55 6.15 15.83
N HIS A 138 3.91 7.27 16.49
CA HIS A 138 5.13 8.01 16.19
C HIS A 138 6.37 7.16 16.51
N ARG A 139 6.40 6.55 17.71
CA ARG A 139 7.55 5.72 18.13
C ARG A 139 7.80 4.56 17.19
N SER A 140 6.79 3.72 16.97
CA SER A 140 6.95 2.59 16.07
C SER A 140 5.60 2.06 15.61
N ARG A 141 5.49 1.85 14.30
CA ARG A 141 4.28 1.33 13.66
C ARG A 141 4.62 0.59 12.39
N THR A 142 3.60 0.01 11.77
CA THR A 142 3.65 -0.36 10.36
C THR A 142 3.01 0.70 9.47
N CYS A 143 3.65 0.98 8.33
CA CYS A 143 3.11 1.77 7.23
C CYS A 143 2.82 0.78 6.11
N TYR A 144 1.68 0.10 6.17
CA TYR A 144 1.45 -1.14 5.41
C TYR A 144 2.25 -2.30 6.00
N ASP A 145 2.93 -3.08 5.19
CA ASP A 145 3.63 -4.29 5.61
C ASP A 145 5.10 -4.04 5.98
N HIS A 146 5.52 -2.78 6.08
CA HIS A 146 6.86 -2.37 6.48
C HIS A 146 6.88 -1.44 7.70
N LEU A 147 7.99 -1.43 8.45
CA LEU A 147 8.19 -0.59 9.64
C LEU A 147 8.28 0.90 9.31
N ALA A 148 7.72 1.72 10.19
CA ALA A 148 7.66 3.17 10.10
C ALA A 148 7.64 3.81 11.50
N GLY A 149 7.57 5.15 11.55
CA GLY A 149 7.83 5.91 12.78
C GLY A 149 9.31 5.99 13.07
N GLN A 150 9.67 6.37 14.30
CA GLN A 150 11.05 6.54 14.73
C GLN A 150 11.89 5.28 14.48
N LEU A 151 11.37 4.09 14.80
CA LEU A 151 12.08 2.84 14.55
C LEU A 151 12.33 2.60 13.04
N GLY A 152 11.32 2.79 12.19
CA GLY A 152 11.46 2.55 10.75
C GLY A 152 12.41 3.53 10.06
N VAL A 153 12.41 4.79 10.51
CA VAL A 153 13.34 5.82 10.03
C VAL A 153 14.76 5.58 10.54
N ALA A 154 14.92 5.23 11.81
CA ALA A 154 16.22 4.85 12.37
C ALA A 154 16.80 3.64 11.62
N LEU A 155 15.97 2.63 11.32
CA LEU A 155 16.37 1.48 10.52
C LEU A 155 16.85 1.89 9.13
N MET A 156 16.09 2.73 8.41
CA MET A 156 16.50 3.23 7.10
C MET A 156 17.86 3.95 7.18
N ARG A 157 18.04 4.83 8.18
CA ARG A 157 19.28 5.55 8.38
C ARG A 157 20.46 4.61 8.63
N THR A 158 20.30 3.64 9.52
CA THR A 158 21.35 2.66 9.82
C THR A 158 21.71 1.84 8.58
N LEU A 159 20.73 1.42 7.76
CA LEU A 159 21.00 0.71 6.51
C LEU A 159 21.82 1.56 5.52
N LEU A 160 21.64 2.88 5.51
CA LEU A 160 22.43 3.80 4.69
C LEU A 160 23.85 4.00 5.27
N GLU A 161 23.96 4.23 6.57
CA GLU A 161 25.26 4.40 7.27
C GLU A 161 26.16 3.16 7.13
N ARG A 162 25.54 1.97 7.18
CA ARG A 162 26.20 0.67 7.03
C ARG A 162 26.43 0.26 5.57
N HIS A 163 26.12 1.14 4.61
CA HIS A 163 26.22 0.88 3.18
C HIS A 163 25.42 -0.35 2.71
N VAL A 164 24.41 -0.77 3.47
CA VAL A 164 23.45 -1.80 3.02
C VAL A 164 22.60 -1.25 1.88
N LEU A 165 22.21 0.02 1.99
CA LEU A 165 21.53 0.77 0.94
C LEU A 165 22.38 1.98 0.53
N THR A 166 22.25 2.41 -0.72
CA THR A 166 22.86 3.64 -1.25
C THR A 166 21.84 4.44 -2.06
N GLY A 167 22.25 5.64 -2.52
CA GLY A 167 21.48 6.48 -3.46
C GLY A 167 21.05 7.83 -2.88
N HIS A 168 20.79 7.92 -1.57
CA HIS A 168 20.38 9.15 -0.90
C HIS A 168 20.55 9.05 0.63
N ASP A 169 20.45 10.16 1.36
CA ASP A 169 20.74 10.23 2.81
C ASP A 169 19.54 9.96 3.74
N GLY A 170 18.37 9.64 3.17
CA GLY A 170 17.15 9.36 3.94
C GLY A 170 16.34 10.58 4.37
N ILE A 171 16.77 11.81 4.06
CA ILE A 171 16.10 13.04 4.54
C ILE A 171 15.12 13.55 3.48
N HIS A 172 13.83 13.63 3.81
CA HIS A 172 12.86 14.17 2.85
C HIS A 172 13.02 15.69 2.73
N ARG A 173 13.30 16.16 1.51
CA ARG A 173 13.40 17.59 1.16
C ARG A 173 12.29 17.96 0.18
N PRO A 174 11.18 18.57 0.62
CA PRO A 174 10.00 18.82 -0.23
C PRO A 174 10.27 19.65 -1.50
N LYS A 175 11.33 20.47 -1.49
CA LYS A 175 11.73 21.28 -2.65
C LYS A 175 12.46 20.48 -3.73
N GLU A 176 13.12 19.39 -3.34
CA GLU A 176 13.89 18.52 -4.22
C GLU A 176 13.03 17.34 -4.68
N ALA A 177 12.23 16.78 -3.77
CA ALA A 177 11.32 15.68 -4.01
C ALA A 177 9.86 16.18 -4.06
N VAL A 178 9.50 16.90 -5.12
CA VAL A 178 8.21 17.61 -5.26
C VAL A 178 6.99 16.69 -5.49
N ARG A 179 7.22 15.45 -5.95
CA ARG A 179 6.17 14.43 -6.13
C ARG A 179 6.00 13.56 -4.89
N ASP A 180 6.95 13.62 -3.97
CA ASP A 180 6.90 12.91 -2.71
C ASP A 180 5.94 13.60 -1.73
N ARG A 181 5.25 12.79 -0.93
CA ARG A 181 4.31 13.27 0.07
C ARG A 181 4.37 12.40 1.32
N PRO A 182 4.14 12.99 2.51
CA PRO A 182 4.02 12.24 3.75
C PRO A 182 2.99 11.10 3.66
N SER A 183 3.26 9.99 4.33
CA SER A 183 2.42 8.78 4.36
C SER A 183 2.23 8.06 3.01
N ALA A 184 3.11 8.28 2.04
CA ALA A 184 3.07 7.57 0.76
C ALA A 184 4.46 7.14 0.30
N TYR A 185 4.48 6.21 -0.66
CA TYR A 185 5.71 5.87 -1.36
C TYR A 185 6.28 7.07 -2.09
N GLY A 186 7.59 7.23 -1.98
CA GLY A 186 8.31 8.20 -2.78
C GLY A 186 8.47 7.79 -4.23
N ARG A 187 8.76 8.79 -5.06
CA ARG A 187 8.78 8.75 -6.52
C ARG A 187 9.98 9.48 -7.12
N ASP A 188 10.62 10.37 -6.36
CA ASP A 188 11.69 11.23 -6.86
C ASP A 188 13.09 10.72 -6.57
N ILE A 189 13.24 9.89 -5.54
CA ILE A 189 14.53 9.37 -5.10
C ILE A 189 14.64 7.88 -5.43
N HIS A 190 15.85 7.42 -5.70
CA HIS A 190 16.15 6.02 -5.95
C HIS A 190 17.14 5.52 -4.91
N TYR A 191 16.84 4.33 -4.38
CA TYR A 191 17.69 3.62 -3.45
C TYR A 191 18.06 2.28 -4.06
N GLU A 192 19.30 1.86 -3.84
CA GLU A 192 19.84 0.61 -4.36
C GLU A 192 20.35 -0.24 -3.20
N LEU A 193 20.12 -1.56 -3.30
CA LEU A 193 20.68 -2.55 -2.40
C LEU A 193 22.08 -2.92 -2.89
N THR A 194 23.08 -2.76 -2.04
CA THR A 194 24.48 -3.08 -2.37
C THR A 194 24.76 -4.57 -2.22
N ASP A 195 25.83 -5.06 -2.86
CA ASP A 195 26.27 -6.45 -2.70
C ASP A 195 26.71 -6.73 -1.25
N GLU A 196 27.38 -5.78 -0.60
CA GLU A 196 27.71 -5.87 0.83
C GLU A 196 26.45 -5.95 1.69
N GLY A 197 25.44 -5.14 1.34
CA GLY A 197 24.14 -5.15 1.98
C GLY A 197 23.42 -6.49 1.88
N ARG A 198 23.52 -7.18 0.73
CA ARG A 198 22.98 -8.53 0.56
C ARG A 198 23.62 -9.51 1.54
N VAL A 199 24.93 -9.45 1.72
CA VAL A 199 25.65 -10.31 2.68
C VAL A 199 25.22 -10.01 4.12
N GLN A 200 25.21 -8.74 4.52
CA GLN A 200 24.77 -8.33 5.88
C GLN A 200 23.32 -8.76 6.17
N LEU A 201 22.42 -8.63 5.20
CA LEU A 201 21.03 -9.04 5.34
C LEU A 201 20.86 -10.57 5.38
N ALA A 202 21.68 -11.31 4.62
CA ALA A 202 21.68 -12.77 4.66
C ALA A 202 22.08 -13.30 6.05
N GLU A 203 23.05 -12.66 6.72
CA GLU A 203 23.43 -12.99 8.11
C GLU A 203 22.27 -12.79 9.10
N LEU A 204 21.41 -11.79 8.86
CA LEU A 204 20.18 -11.58 9.63
C LEU A 204 19.06 -12.59 9.25
N GLY A 205 19.25 -13.39 8.20
CA GLY A 205 18.28 -14.34 7.68
C GLY A 205 17.26 -13.72 6.73
N VAL A 206 17.62 -12.65 6.03
CA VAL A 206 16.82 -12.03 4.96
C VAL A 206 17.37 -12.46 3.60
N ASP A 207 16.61 -13.29 2.89
CA ASP A 207 16.94 -13.69 1.52
C ASP A 207 16.54 -12.57 0.53
N THR A 208 17.54 -11.91 -0.04
CA THR A 208 17.35 -10.79 -0.97
C THR A 208 17.12 -11.21 -2.43
N ASP A 209 17.26 -12.50 -2.74
CA ASP A 209 17.00 -13.07 -4.05
C ASP A 209 15.55 -13.60 -4.16
N GLN A 210 14.90 -13.83 -3.02
CA GLN A 210 13.51 -14.27 -2.92
C GLN A 210 12.56 -13.17 -2.42
N LEU A 211 12.72 -11.94 -2.94
CA LEU A 211 11.79 -10.86 -2.64
C LEU A 211 10.44 -11.02 -3.37
N PRO A 212 9.33 -10.47 -2.83
CA PRO A 212 8.02 -10.56 -3.46
C PRO A 212 8.00 -10.05 -4.91
N PRO A 213 7.59 -10.87 -5.91
CA PRO A 213 7.86 -10.61 -7.33
C PRO A 213 6.98 -9.52 -7.98
N ARG A 214 5.92 -9.06 -7.30
CA ARG A 214 4.95 -8.08 -7.84
C ARG A 214 5.18 -6.64 -7.38
N ARG A 215 6.34 -6.34 -6.79
CA ARG A 215 6.69 -4.99 -6.35
C ARG A 215 8.20 -4.74 -6.44
N PRO A 216 8.65 -3.48 -6.55
CA PRO A 216 10.08 -3.16 -6.57
C PRO A 216 10.80 -3.68 -5.33
N ALA A 217 12.03 -4.16 -5.51
CA ALA A 217 12.86 -4.72 -4.44
C ALA A 217 13.10 -3.71 -3.31
N VAL A 218 13.55 -2.50 -3.66
CA VAL A 218 13.73 -1.40 -2.72
C VAL A 218 12.77 -0.27 -3.11
N ARG A 219 12.00 0.21 -2.13
CA ARG A 219 11.28 1.48 -2.19
C ARG A 219 11.52 2.23 -0.89
N TYR A 220 11.01 3.44 -0.84
CA TYR A 220 10.89 4.20 0.39
C TYR A 220 9.52 4.86 0.46
N CYS A 221 9.12 5.21 1.67
CA CYS A 221 7.99 6.08 1.95
C CYS A 221 8.47 7.29 2.74
N VAL A 222 7.80 8.43 2.58
CA VAL A 222 8.02 9.59 3.46
C VAL A 222 7.21 9.38 4.73
N ASP A 223 7.90 9.26 5.86
CA ASP A 223 7.26 9.15 7.16
C ASP A 223 6.58 10.47 7.55
N TRP A 224 5.31 10.42 7.95
CA TRP A 224 4.58 11.63 8.33
C TRP A 224 4.89 12.13 9.73
N SER A 225 5.38 11.27 10.63
CA SER A 225 5.76 11.69 11.97
C SER A 225 7.17 12.28 11.98
N GLU A 226 8.07 11.67 11.22
CA GLU A 226 9.50 12.04 11.24
C GLU A 226 9.92 12.94 10.07
N HIS A 227 9.07 13.09 9.04
CA HIS A 227 9.40 13.76 7.78
C HIS A 227 10.72 13.27 7.16
N GLN A 228 10.96 11.96 7.26
CA GLN A 228 12.16 11.25 6.79
C GLN A 228 11.75 9.98 6.05
N HIS A 229 12.67 9.43 5.26
CA HIS A 229 12.41 8.22 4.51
C HIS A 229 12.46 7.00 5.43
N HIS A 230 11.55 6.05 5.22
CA HIS A 230 11.62 4.72 5.81
C HIS A 230 11.54 3.66 4.72
N LEU A 231 12.20 2.53 4.96
CA LEU A 231 12.33 1.44 3.98
C LEU A 231 10.97 0.82 3.67
N ALA A 232 10.71 0.63 2.38
CA ALA A 232 9.50 0.02 1.87
C ALA A 232 9.81 -0.94 0.70
N GLY A 233 8.79 -1.47 0.04
CA GLY A 233 8.97 -2.40 -1.09
C GLY A 233 9.32 -3.81 -0.64
N GLY A 234 9.84 -4.62 -1.57
CA GLY A 234 10.25 -6.02 -1.38
C GLY A 234 10.98 -6.24 -0.06
N LEU A 235 12.12 -5.59 0.06
CA LEU A 235 13.02 -5.66 1.18
C LEU A 235 12.38 -5.15 2.47
N GLY A 236 11.64 -4.03 2.42
CA GLY A 236 10.99 -3.46 3.60
C GLY A 236 10.05 -4.43 4.31
N ALA A 237 9.21 -5.16 3.59
CA ALA A 237 8.32 -6.12 4.26
C ALA A 237 9.01 -7.42 4.66
N VAL A 238 9.99 -7.93 3.89
CA VAL A 238 10.71 -9.15 4.30
C VAL A 238 11.54 -8.89 5.56
N LEU A 239 12.23 -7.74 5.63
CA LEU A 239 12.95 -7.33 6.83
C LEU A 239 11.99 -7.14 8.01
N THR A 240 10.84 -6.48 7.79
CA THR A 240 9.84 -6.30 8.84
C THR A 240 9.29 -7.64 9.34
N ALA A 241 8.94 -8.57 8.44
CA ALA A 241 8.50 -9.91 8.79
C ALA A 241 9.58 -10.66 9.58
N ARG A 242 10.84 -10.56 9.16
CA ARG A 242 11.98 -11.18 9.85
C ARG A 242 12.12 -10.67 11.28
N LEU A 243 11.95 -9.37 11.52
CA LEU A 243 12.00 -8.79 12.87
C LEU A 243 10.84 -9.28 13.75
N PHE A 244 9.67 -9.58 13.19
CA PHE A 244 8.58 -10.24 13.92
C PHE A 244 8.90 -11.71 14.21
N ASP A 245 9.43 -12.45 13.23
CA ASP A 245 9.80 -13.86 13.38
C ASP A 245 10.88 -14.07 14.44
N LEU A 246 11.81 -13.11 14.56
CA LEU A 246 12.83 -13.07 15.61
C LEU A 246 12.29 -12.62 16.99
N GLY A 247 11.03 -12.17 17.09
CA GLY A 247 10.48 -11.60 18.31
C GLY A 247 11.06 -10.23 18.69
N TRP A 248 11.81 -9.59 17.79
CA TRP A 248 12.45 -8.29 18.02
C TRP A 248 11.44 -7.15 18.00
N VAL A 249 10.37 -7.30 17.23
CA VAL A 249 9.20 -6.44 17.31
C VAL A 249 7.95 -7.25 17.61
N ARG A 250 7.04 -6.66 18.39
CA ARG A 250 5.75 -7.26 18.73
C ARG A 250 4.61 -6.28 18.50
N TRP A 251 3.42 -6.81 18.23
CA TRP A 251 2.24 -5.98 18.07
C TRP A 251 1.87 -5.28 19.39
N GLY A 252 1.51 -4.00 19.28
CA GLY A 252 0.89 -3.25 20.36
C GLY A 252 -0.61 -3.54 20.48
N ALA A 253 -1.23 -2.97 21.51
CA ALA A 253 -2.66 -3.13 21.76
C ALA A 253 -3.55 -2.41 20.73
N SER A 254 -3.00 -1.43 20.02
CA SER A 254 -3.70 -0.71 18.94
C SER A 254 -3.24 -1.22 17.57
N PRO A 255 -4.13 -1.27 16.57
CA PRO A 255 -3.76 -1.64 15.21
C PRO A 255 -2.60 -0.80 14.68
N ARG A 256 -1.72 -1.47 13.91
CA ARG A 256 -0.47 -0.95 13.34
C ARG A 256 0.60 -0.51 14.33
N VAL A 257 0.31 -0.32 15.62
CA VAL A 257 1.34 -0.02 16.62
C VAL A 257 2.18 -1.27 16.82
N VAL A 258 3.49 -1.10 16.84
CA VAL A 258 4.44 -2.16 17.19
C VAL A 258 5.37 -1.66 18.29
N HIS A 259 5.95 -2.59 19.03
CA HIS A 259 6.92 -2.30 20.09
C HIS A 259 8.20 -3.05 19.79
N LEU A 260 9.31 -2.32 19.83
CA LEU A 260 10.63 -2.93 19.94
C LEU A 260 10.73 -3.63 21.30
N THR A 261 11.21 -4.87 21.31
CA THR A 261 11.50 -5.62 22.54
C THR A 261 12.93 -5.34 22.99
N ASP A 262 13.25 -5.61 24.26
CA ASP A 262 14.61 -5.43 24.77
C ASP A 262 15.61 -6.33 24.02
N GLU A 263 15.21 -7.57 23.74
CA GLU A 263 15.97 -8.49 22.88
C GLU A 263 16.13 -7.94 21.46
N GLY A 264 15.08 -7.30 20.92
CA GLY A 264 15.13 -6.67 19.62
C GLY A 264 16.08 -5.48 19.55
N ALA A 265 16.16 -4.66 20.60
CA ALA A 265 17.11 -3.57 20.67
C ALA A 265 18.55 -4.09 20.61
N VAL A 266 18.87 -5.08 21.45
CA VAL A 266 20.19 -5.75 21.46
C VAL A 266 20.49 -6.43 20.12
N GLY A 267 19.50 -7.10 19.53
CA GLY A 267 19.62 -7.79 18.25
C GLY A 267 19.90 -6.84 17.09
N LEU A 268 19.18 -5.73 17.01
CA LEU A 268 19.35 -4.70 15.99
C LEU A 268 20.70 -3.98 16.12
N GLU A 269 21.12 -3.67 17.35
CA GLU A 269 22.44 -3.10 17.60
C GLU A 269 23.54 -4.06 17.15
N ARG A 270 23.48 -5.33 17.56
CA ARG A 270 24.50 -6.32 17.19
C ARG A 270 24.56 -6.59 15.69
N SER A 271 23.42 -6.67 15.02
CA SER A 271 23.35 -7.17 13.64
C SER A 271 23.47 -6.06 12.60
N LEU A 272 22.95 -4.87 12.91
CA LEU A 272 22.92 -3.73 11.99
C LEU A 272 23.60 -2.48 12.57
N GLY A 273 23.96 -2.44 13.85
CA GLY A 273 24.51 -1.24 14.49
C GLY A 273 23.45 -0.20 14.85
N LEU A 274 22.16 -0.56 14.86
CA LEU A 274 21.09 0.37 15.20
C LEU A 274 20.99 0.57 16.70
N VAL A 275 21.18 1.81 17.15
CA VAL A 275 20.90 2.25 18.52
C VAL A 275 19.84 3.33 18.46
N LEU A 276 18.71 3.12 19.13
CA LEU A 276 17.70 4.17 19.27
C LEU A 276 18.17 5.13 20.37
N SER A 277 18.20 6.42 20.06
CA SER A 277 18.34 7.45 21.09
C SER A 277 17.00 7.61 21.82
N ASP A 278 17.04 7.70 23.15
CA ASP A 278 15.88 7.94 24.02
C ASP A 278 15.20 9.30 23.75
#